data_AF-T1BJ37-F1
#
_entry.id   AF-T1BJ37-F1
#
_cell.length_a   1.000
_cell.length_b   1.000
_cell.length_c   1.000
_cell.angle_alpha   90.00
_cell.angle_beta   90.00
_cell.angle_gamma   90.00
#
_symmetry.space_group_name_H-M   'P 1'
#
loop_
_entity.id
_entity.type
_entity.pdbx_description
1 polymer ?
#
loop_
_entity_poly.entity_id
_entity_poly.type
_entity_poly.pdbx_seq_one_letter_code
_entity_poly.pdbx_strand_id
1 'polypeptide(L)'
;ALTGRGRYAFPNPRTSGRPMSENAITAALRALGYDGQTMTAHGFRSSASTLLHEQGYPSDVIERQLAHKEANAVKDAYNRAQHLPERIAMMQAWADYCDALRIGADVVPFRRKPAP
;
A
#
# COMPACT_ATOMS: atom_id res chain seq x y z
N ALA A 1 0.86 11.42 -15.38
CA ALA A 1 1.79 10.46 -16.00
C ALA A 1 2.59 9.77 -14.91
N LEU A 2 2.45 8.45 -14.74
CA LEU A 2 3.51 7.65 -14.11
C LEU A 2 4.78 7.88 -14.95
N THR A 3 5.89 8.19 -14.30
CA THR A 3 7.10 8.77 -14.89
C THR A 3 7.68 7.90 -16.03
N GLY A 4 7.40 8.25 -17.28
CA GLY A 4 7.66 7.38 -18.45
C GLY A 4 8.96 7.62 -19.23
N ARG A 5 9.89 8.43 -18.71
CA ARG A 5 11.13 8.81 -19.46
C ARG A 5 12.41 8.15 -18.97
N GLY A 6 12.36 7.34 -17.91
CA GLY A 6 13.55 6.76 -17.27
C GLY A 6 13.38 5.26 -16.97
N ARG A 7 14.51 4.59 -16.70
CA ARG A 7 14.56 3.14 -16.41
C ARG A 7 13.81 2.75 -15.13
N TYR A 8 13.75 3.64 -14.14
CA TYR A 8 13.22 3.36 -12.80
C TYR A 8 11.90 4.09 -12.57
N ALA A 9 10.91 3.41 -11.97
CA ALA A 9 9.66 4.04 -11.52
C ALA A 9 9.90 5.05 -10.39
N PHE A 10 10.87 4.77 -9.51
CA PHE A 10 11.34 5.66 -8.45
C PHE A 10 12.84 5.92 -8.64
N PRO A 11 13.23 6.88 -9.49
CA PRO A 11 14.63 7.20 -9.70
C PRO A 11 15.23 7.96 -8.52
N ASN A 12 16.54 7.86 -8.34
CA ASN A 12 17.27 8.69 -7.39
C ASN A 12 17.15 10.17 -7.83
N PRO A 13 16.70 11.09 -6.95
CA PRO A 13 16.48 12.49 -7.30
C PRO A 13 17.75 13.21 -7.79
N ARG A 14 18.93 12.76 -7.34
CA ARG A 14 20.23 13.36 -7.70
C ARG A 14 20.84 12.75 -8.95
N THR A 15 20.58 11.46 -9.21
CA THR A 15 21.12 10.74 -10.37
C THR A 15 20.03 9.83 -10.95
N SER A 16 19.39 10.26 -12.05
CA SER A 16 18.30 9.50 -12.69
C SER A 16 18.69 8.10 -13.19
N GLY A 17 19.99 7.79 -13.22
CA GLY A 17 20.55 6.48 -13.58
C GLY A 17 20.56 5.42 -12.48
N ARG A 18 20.05 5.71 -11.27
CA ARG A 18 19.96 4.74 -10.15
C ARG A 18 18.56 4.73 -9.55
N PRO A 19 18.11 3.62 -8.94
CA PRO A 19 16.87 3.61 -8.17
C PRO A 19 17.02 4.45 -6.90
N MET A 20 15.89 4.91 -6.37
CA MET A 20 15.79 5.54 -5.05
C MET A 20 16.36 4.61 -3.98
N SER A 21 17.15 5.15 -3.05
CA SER A 21 17.67 4.38 -1.92
C SER A 21 16.62 4.29 -0.80
N GLU A 22 16.70 3.25 0.02
CA GLU A 22 15.86 3.09 1.21
C GLU A 22 15.95 4.31 2.14
N ASN A 23 17.17 4.84 2.33
CA ASN A 23 17.41 6.03 3.15
C ASN A 23 16.63 7.26 2.67
N ALA A 24 16.26 7.34 1.39
CA ALA A 24 15.44 8.45 0.89
C ALA A 24 14.02 8.41 1.49
N ILE A 25 13.42 7.22 1.62
CA ILE A 25 12.10 7.05 2.26
C ILE A 25 12.20 7.39 3.75
N THR A 26 13.22 6.88 4.44
CA THR A 26 13.45 7.19 5.86
C THR A 26 13.62 8.69 6.08
N ALA A 27 14.43 9.37 5.25
CA ALA A 27 14.62 10.82 5.34
C ALA A 27 13.31 11.59 5.08
N ALA A 28 12.50 11.16 4.12
CA ALA A 28 11.21 11.77 3.85
C ALA A 28 10.24 11.64 5.04
N LEU A 29 10.19 10.48 5.70
CA LEU A 29 9.36 10.29 6.90
C LEU A 29 9.81 11.19 8.05
N ARG A 30 11.13 11.33 8.26
CA ARG A 30 11.68 12.24 9.27
C ARG A 30 11.34 13.70 8.97
N ALA A 31 11.39 14.10 7.71
CA ALA A 31 11.00 15.45 7.30
C ALA A 31 9.51 15.74 7.52
N LEU A 32 8.65 14.72 7.47
CA LEU A 32 7.23 14.81 7.82
C LEU A 32 6.97 14.79 9.33
N GLY A 33 8.02 14.67 10.17
CA GLY A 33 7.90 14.64 11.63
C GLY A 33 7.69 13.24 12.23
N TYR A 34 7.67 12.19 11.41
CA TYR A 34 7.59 10.83 11.91
C TYR A 34 8.97 10.35 12.35
N ASP A 35 9.12 10.07 13.64
CA ASP A 35 10.31 9.38 14.12
C ASP A 35 10.27 7.87 13.79
N GLY A 36 11.39 7.19 13.99
CA GLY A 36 11.56 5.79 13.62
C GLY A 36 10.91 4.82 14.59
N GLN A 37 10.35 5.32 15.70
CA GLN A 37 9.51 4.52 16.60
C GLN A 37 8.04 4.65 16.19
N THR A 38 7.65 5.81 15.68
CA THR A 38 6.30 6.13 15.22
C THR A 38 6.00 5.48 13.88
N MET A 39 6.90 5.61 12.90
CA MET A 39 6.69 5.03 11.57
C MET A 39 7.99 4.74 10.82
N THR A 40 8.01 3.60 10.12
CA THR A 40 9.10 3.20 9.22
C THR A 40 8.55 2.67 7.91
N ALA A 41 9.40 2.50 6.89
CA ALA A 41 9.02 1.83 5.66
C ALA A 41 8.47 0.41 5.91
N HIS A 42 8.97 -0.30 6.94
CA HIS A 42 8.44 -1.59 7.34
C HIS A 42 7.08 -1.46 8.05
N GLY A 43 6.92 -0.45 8.93
CA GLY A 43 5.66 -0.17 9.62
C GLY A 43 4.47 0.04 8.69
N PHE A 44 4.68 0.63 7.51
CA PHE A 44 3.64 0.73 6.48
C PHE A 44 3.19 -0.65 5.95
N ARG A 45 4.11 -1.60 5.77
CA ARG A 45 3.75 -2.95 5.32
C ARG A 45 2.94 -3.67 6.39
N SER A 46 3.35 -3.58 7.65
CA SER A 46 2.60 -4.16 8.78
C SER A 46 1.20 -3.56 8.87
N SER A 47 1.08 -2.24 8.77
CA SER A 47 -0.21 -1.53 8.81
C SER A 47 -1.12 -1.94 7.64
N ALA A 48 -0.57 -2.01 6.42
CA ALA A 48 -1.33 -2.45 5.25
C ALA A 48 -1.81 -3.90 5.40
N SER A 49 -0.97 -4.81 5.91
CA SER A 49 -1.38 -6.19 6.19
C SER A 49 -2.56 -6.24 7.15
N THR A 50 -2.45 -5.59 8.30
CA THR A 50 -3.51 -5.58 9.32
C THR A 50 -4.81 -5.03 8.76
N LEU A 51 -4.77 -3.90 8.07
CA LEU A 51 -5.97 -3.28 7.51
C LEU A 51 -6.62 -4.14 6.41
N LEU A 52 -5.82 -4.81 5.57
CA LEU A 52 -6.35 -5.71 4.55
C LEU A 52 -6.97 -6.96 5.16
N HIS A 53 -6.40 -7.48 6.26
CA HIS A 53 -7.01 -8.56 7.04
C HIS A 53 -8.34 -8.12 7.66
N GLU A 54 -8.42 -6.91 8.22
CA GLU A 54 -9.66 -6.35 8.78
C GLU A 54 -10.74 -6.11 7.71
N GLN A 55 -10.34 -5.83 6.47
CA GLN A 55 -11.24 -5.75 5.31
C GLN A 55 -11.70 -7.12 4.80
N GLY A 56 -11.20 -8.22 5.38
CA GLY A 56 -11.63 -9.59 5.06
C GLY A 56 -10.94 -10.22 3.85
N TYR A 57 -9.81 -9.66 3.38
CA TYR A 57 -9.06 -10.28 2.30
C TYR A 57 -8.38 -11.58 2.75
N PRO A 58 -8.31 -12.61 1.89
CA PRO A 58 -7.65 -13.86 2.23
C PRO A 58 -6.15 -13.68 2.51
N SER A 59 -5.64 -14.35 3.54
CA SER A 59 -4.23 -14.24 3.92
C SER A 59 -3.27 -14.63 2.80
N ASP A 60 -3.57 -15.67 2.03
CA ASP A 60 -2.75 -16.09 0.89
C ASP A 60 -2.61 -15.00 -0.19
N VAL A 61 -3.66 -14.21 -0.42
CA VAL A 61 -3.65 -13.04 -1.33
C VAL A 61 -2.77 -11.92 -0.76
N ILE A 62 -2.92 -11.61 0.53
CA ILE A 62 -2.17 -10.55 1.24
C ILE A 62 -0.67 -10.89 1.29
N GLU A 63 -0.33 -12.07 1.80
CA GLU A 63 1.06 -12.52 1.96
C GLU A 63 1.79 -12.57 0.61
N ARG A 64 1.10 -13.02 -0.44
CA ARG A 64 1.63 -13.04 -1.82
C ARG A 64 1.89 -11.64 -2.35
N GLN A 65 1.05 -10.65 -2.00
CA GLN A 65 1.25 -9.26 -2.37
C GLN A 65 2.41 -8.60 -1.60
N LEU A 66 2.60 -8.98 -0.34
CA LEU A 66 3.72 -8.52 0.50
C LEU A 66 5.05 -9.22 0.18
N ALA A 67 5.04 -10.16 -0.78
CA ALA A 67 6.17 -10.99 -1.16
C ALA A 67 6.76 -11.76 0.03
N HIS A 68 5.92 -12.11 1.00
CA HIS A 68 6.29 -12.97 2.09
C HIS A 68 6.42 -14.41 1.61
N LYS A 69 7.39 -15.13 2.18
CA LYS A 69 7.56 -16.56 1.92
C LYS A 69 6.50 -17.33 2.70
N GLU A 70 5.86 -18.31 2.06
CA GLU A 70 4.90 -19.18 2.74
C GLU A 70 5.60 -19.95 3.86
N ALA A 71 5.10 -19.80 5.08
CA ALA A 71 5.72 -20.39 6.27
C ALA A 71 5.48 -21.91 6.33
N ASN A 72 4.38 -22.39 5.74
CA ASN A 72 4.07 -23.81 5.66
C ASN A 72 4.74 -24.43 4.43
N ALA A 73 5.85 -25.14 4.64
CA ALA A 73 6.63 -25.77 3.59
C ALA A 73 5.84 -26.77 2.72
N VAL A 74 4.81 -27.42 3.27
CA VAL A 74 3.94 -28.32 2.49
C VAL A 74 3.08 -27.50 1.54
N LYS A 75 2.45 -26.42 2.04
CA LYS A 75 1.63 -25.54 1.23
C LYS A 75 2.44 -24.81 0.15
N ASP A 76 3.67 -24.39 0.48
CA ASP A 76 4.62 -23.77 -0.46
C ASP A 76 5.00 -24.73 -1.61
N ALA A 77 5.18 -26.02 -1.31
CA ALA A 77 5.55 -27.02 -2.31
C ALA A 77 4.47 -27.27 -3.36
N TYR A 78 3.19 -27.15 -2.98
CA TYR A 78 2.04 -27.49 -3.86
C TYR A 78 1.29 -26.26 -4.40
N ASN A 79 1.21 -25.16 -3.66
CA ASN A 79 0.40 -24.01 -4.04
C ASN A 79 1.19 -23.01 -4.91
N ARG A 80 1.12 -23.21 -6.23
CA ARG A 80 1.69 -22.28 -7.23
C ARG A 80 0.73 -21.18 -7.66
N ALA A 81 -0.51 -21.17 -7.17
CA ALA A 81 -1.54 -20.21 -7.60
C ALA A 81 -1.08 -18.78 -7.30
N GLN A 82 -1.17 -17.87 -8.28
CA GLN A 82 -0.71 -16.49 -8.12
C GLN A 82 -1.77 -15.55 -7.52
N HIS A 83 -3.03 -15.98 -7.51
CA HIS A 83 -4.20 -15.20 -7.11
C HIS A 83 -4.22 -13.79 -7.73
N LEU A 84 -3.82 -13.70 -9.00
CA LEU A 84 -3.59 -12.40 -9.65
C LEU A 84 -4.88 -11.58 -9.77
N PRO A 85 -6.04 -12.13 -10.18
CA PRO A 85 -7.30 -11.38 -10.19
C PRO A 85 -7.67 -10.81 -8.81
N GLU A 86 -7.55 -11.61 -7.76
CA GLU A 86 -7.86 -11.23 -6.39
C GLU A 86 -6.89 -10.15 -5.89
N ARG A 87 -5.60 -10.30 -6.19
CA ARG A 87 -4.58 -9.30 -5.84
C ARG A 87 -4.80 -7.96 -6.55
N ILE A 88 -5.23 -7.97 -7.80
CA ILE A 88 -5.56 -6.74 -8.54
C ILE A 88 -6.75 -6.04 -7.86
N ALA A 89 -7.82 -6.78 -7.58
CA ALA A 89 -9.00 -6.23 -6.89
C ALA A 89 -8.64 -5.68 -5.50
N MET A 90 -7.86 -6.43 -4.73
CA MET A 90 -7.37 -6.02 -3.41
C MET A 90 -6.53 -4.74 -3.47
N MET A 91 -5.60 -4.63 -4.42
CA MET A 91 -4.76 -3.44 -4.56
C MET A 91 -5.55 -2.22 -5.03
N GLN A 92 -6.63 -2.41 -5.81
CA GLN A 92 -7.54 -1.32 -6.15
C GLN A 92 -8.31 -0.84 -4.92
N ALA A 93 -8.89 -1.75 -4.14
CA ALA A 93 -9.58 -1.38 -2.89
C ALA A 93 -8.65 -0.69 -1.88
N TRP A 94 -7.39 -1.13 -1.80
CA TRP A 94 -6.36 -0.46 -1.00
C TRP A 94 -6.07 0.96 -1.48
N ALA A 95 -6.00 1.17 -2.80
CA ALA A 95 -5.81 2.50 -3.39
C ALA A 95 -7.01 3.40 -3.08
N ASP A 96 -8.23 2.90 -3.26
CA ASP A 96 -9.46 3.61 -2.97
C ASP A 96 -9.56 4.00 -1.49
N TYR A 97 -9.15 3.10 -0.58
CA TYR A 97 -9.05 3.39 0.85
C TYR A 97 -8.05 4.51 1.16
N CYS A 98 -6.85 4.46 0.57
CA CYS A 98 -5.85 5.53 0.73
C CYS A 98 -6.37 6.87 0.20
N ASP A 99 -7.08 6.86 -0.92
CA ASP A 99 -7.67 8.07 -1.51
C ASP A 99 -8.80 8.64 -0.64
N ALA A 100 -9.64 7.78 -0.06
CA ALA A 100 -10.65 8.20 0.90
C ALA A 100 -10.01 8.90 2.10
N LEU A 101 -8.97 8.32 2.71
CA LEU A 101 -8.23 8.94 3.82
C LEU A 101 -7.62 10.30 3.44
N ARG A 102 -7.12 10.42 2.20
CA ARG A 102 -6.52 11.65 1.69
C ARG A 102 -7.56 12.76 1.48
N ILE A 103 -8.75 12.42 0.98
CA ILE A 103 -9.85 13.36 0.76
C ILE A 103 -10.50 13.76 2.10
N GLY A 104 -10.51 12.84 3.06
CA GLY A 104 -11.11 13.02 4.40
C GLY A 104 -12.45 12.28 4.52
N ALA A 105 -13.39 12.84 5.29
CA ALA A 105 -14.73 12.27 5.43
C ALA A 105 -15.60 12.59 4.20
N ASP A 106 -16.41 11.62 3.78
CA ASP A 106 -17.44 11.82 2.76
C ASP A 106 -18.55 12.70 3.37
N VAL A 107 -18.48 14.01 3.15
CA VAL A 107 -19.45 14.96 3.69
C VAL A 107 -20.74 14.84 2.88
N VAL A 108 -21.63 13.94 3.31
CA VAL A 108 -22.96 13.80 2.72
C VAL A 108 -23.84 14.96 3.21
N PRO A 109 -24.27 15.90 2.36
CA PRO A 109 -25.15 16.98 2.79
C PRO A 109 -26.52 16.41 3.16
N PHE A 110 -26.98 16.69 4.38
CA PHE A 110 -28.35 16.37 4.76
C PHE A 110 -29.33 17.11 3.85
N ARG A 111 -30.27 16.38 3.22
CA ARG A 111 -31.38 16.99 2.47
C ARG A 111 -32.12 17.94 3.40
N ARG A 112 -32.05 19.24 3.10
CA ARG A 112 -32.82 20.25 3.80
C ARG A 112 -34.30 19.99 3.50
N LYS A 113 -35.10 19.78 4.55
CA LYS A 113 -36.56 19.62 4.42
C LYS A 113 -37.11 20.85 3.67
N PRO A 114 -37.96 20.71 2.63
CA PRO A 114 -38.54 21.86 1.97
C PRO A 114 -39.29 22.70 3.00
N ALA A 115 -39.12 24.02 2.91
CA ALA A 115 -39.81 24.98 3.78
C ALA A 115 -41.33 24.85 3.62
N PRO A 116 -42.12 25.10 4.69
CA PRO A 116 -43.58 24.98 4.67
C PRO A 116 -44.23 25.92 3.66
#